data_AF-A0A494XP75-F1
#
_entry.id   AF-A0A494XP75-F1
#
_cell.length_a   1.000
_cell.length_b   1.000
_cell.length_c   1.000
_cell.angle_alpha   90.00
_cell.angle_beta   90.00
_cell.angle_gamma   90.00
#
_symmetry.space_group_name_H-M   'P 1'
#
loop_
_entity.id
_entity.type
_entity.pdbx_description
1 polymer ?
#
loop_
_entity_poly.entity_id
_entity_poly.type
_entity_poly.pdbx_seq_one_letter_code
_entity_poly.pdbx_strand_id
1 'polypeptide(L)'
;MASAMACGKRDVSTEGGRHGGAEMNWQANQQGYQVGLDRIQEDVISSHFMHRMSHDPALHLYEREGFHARRLVIDRAQIVDGLIPILMGASSRFCEERANAARTRALTRWQEYGHASANTLGVSESITEAILDKEFSRSGARYNEKPLLNQYIKAMIQERLPINMAIPALPFKIPSPLKSRGPLPDLGEVSFLLSLYEIAKTVDLIYRTEWQDHAGPLARFTVVADGFRFNEAVNKSRTEIALYQQELSRWTTLLGLDDYIRIVDYRSLLREGLPREVWHSKQERFEQARTDYSETLGRIFNPDDMNATFKAAIEAELDPEEGNPEGRFVSLLKSLVYTMNYRSLQDLPGLSNESRADLYRELTTHLFHAYTGDAVPGFKEELRRAMLSEVWAAAIHYIAEIKSDRDLENDPILTCLPGYLRWTIHAKQGQLAIATPPILGISVQAWAGSAVFRPTSKGKVRLCSLPALLLEAMGATPVTVRSDDGDTLASQPLFYIDRELNVSDMTGLLAVLGDAFSRRRFS
;
A
#
# COMPACT_ATOMS: atom_id res chain seq x y z
N MET A 1 28.08 38.41 -2.64
CA MET A 1 28.68 39.20 -3.74
C MET A 1 28.19 38.61 -5.05
N ALA A 2 27.87 39.50 -5.99
CA ALA A 2 27.30 39.35 -7.33
C ALA A 2 27.67 38.04 -8.08
N SER A 3 26.88 37.52 -9.03
CA SER A 3 26.32 38.28 -10.15
C SER A 3 25.21 37.53 -10.90
N ALA A 4 24.34 38.33 -11.50
CA ALA A 4 23.30 37.98 -12.45
C ALA A 4 23.85 37.61 -13.84
N MET A 5 23.03 36.94 -14.65
CA MET A 5 22.96 37.17 -16.10
C MET A 5 21.59 36.78 -16.66
N ALA A 6 21.07 37.67 -17.51
CA ALA A 6 19.79 37.63 -18.20
C ALA A 6 20.01 37.48 -19.72
N CYS A 7 19.06 36.87 -20.44
CA CYS A 7 18.67 37.11 -21.85
C CYS A 7 17.69 35.99 -22.28
N GLY A 8 16.64 36.16 -23.07
CA GLY A 8 16.12 37.31 -23.82
C GLY A 8 14.77 36.92 -24.44
N LYS A 9 13.91 37.93 -24.66
CA LYS A 9 12.61 37.83 -25.32
C LYS A 9 12.78 37.75 -26.85
N ARG A 10 11.84 37.12 -27.55
CA ARG A 10 11.52 37.41 -28.95
C ARG A 10 10.01 37.59 -29.11
N ASP A 11 9.66 38.70 -29.74
CA ASP A 11 8.35 39.03 -30.29
C ASP A 11 8.16 38.36 -31.66
N VAL A 12 6.92 37.96 -31.98
CA VAL A 12 6.40 37.88 -33.36
C VAL A 12 4.89 38.18 -33.34
N SER A 13 4.51 39.28 -33.99
CA SER A 13 3.21 39.52 -34.64
C SER A 13 3.37 39.19 -36.15
N THR A 14 2.42 38.87 -37.02
CA THR A 14 1.01 39.25 -37.26
C THR A 14 0.40 38.32 -38.35
N GLU A 15 -0.93 38.15 -38.29
CA GLU A 15 -1.95 38.06 -39.40
C GLU A 15 -1.96 36.98 -40.51
N GLY A 16 -3.18 36.52 -40.84
CA GLY A 16 -3.59 36.05 -42.18
C GLY A 16 -4.36 34.73 -42.24
N GLY A 17 -5.68 34.78 -42.46
CA GLY A 17 -6.61 33.64 -42.34
C GLY A 17 -7.00 32.87 -43.62
N ARG A 18 -7.96 31.95 -43.48
CA ARG A 18 -9.08 31.61 -44.41
C ARG A 18 -9.80 30.32 -44.00
N HIS A 19 -11.11 30.28 -44.29
CA HIS A 19 -12.05 29.19 -44.10
C HIS A 19 -11.70 27.89 -44.85
N GLY A 20 -11.95 26.75 -44.19
CA GLY A 20 -12.10 25.43 -44.80
C GLY A 20 -12.77 24.50 -43.78
N GLY A 21 -13.93 23.95 -44.14
CA GLY A 21 -14.74 23.11 -43.26
C GLY A 21 -14.01 21.83 -42.84
N ALA A 22 -14.14 21.49 -41.56
CA ALA A 22 -13.61 20.25 -41.00
C ALA A 22 -14.78 19.33 -40.64
N GLU A 23 -14.95 18.28 -41.45
CA GLU A 23 -15.50 17.02 -40.97
C GLU A 23 -14.62 16.56 -39.80
N MET A 24 -15.24 16.44 -38.63
CA MET A 24 -14.59 16.09 -37.38
C MET A 24 -14.28 14.59 -37.37
N ASN A 25 -13.19 14.24 -38.04
CA ASN A 25 -12.62 12.89 -38.04
C ASN A 25 -11.99 12.64 -36.66
N TRP A 26 -12.73 12.00 -35.76
CA TRP A 26 -12.33 11.63 -34.39
C TRP A 26 -11.31 10.47 -34.38
N GLN A 27 -10.18 10.64 -35.05
CA GLN A 27 -9.06 9.70 -35.03
C GLN A 27 -7.72 10.44 -34.97
N ALA A 28 -7.38 11.01 -33.81
CA ALA A 28 -5.99 11.32 -33.40
C ALA A 28 -5.94 11.96 -31.99
N ASN A 29 -6.04 11.12 -30.94
CA ASN A 29 -5.30 11.24 -29.67
C ASN A 29 -5.77 10.11 -28.72
N GLN A 30 -5.42 8.88 -29.04
CA GLN A 30 -5.61 7.70 -28.17
C GLN A 30 -4.49 7.61 -27.12
N GLN A 31 -4.25 8.68 -26.37
CA GLN A 31 -3.53 8.62 -25.08
C GLN A 31 -4.49 8.92 -23.91
N GLY A 32 -5.78 8.67 -24.12
CA GLY A 32 -6.77 8.69 -23.06
C GLY A 32 -6.63 7.46 -22.17
N TYR A 33 -6.59 7.69 -20.86
CA TYR A 33 -6.89 6.75 -19.77
C TYR A 33 -6.93 5.25 -20.15
N GLN A 34 -5.85 4.51 -19.85
CA GLN A 34 -5.90 3.04 -19.80
C GLN A 34 -5.76 2.59 -18.35
N VAL A 35 -6.83 2.01 -17.80
CA VAL A 35 -6.74 1.30 -16.52
C VAL A 35 -5.92 0.04 -16.74
N GLY A 36 -4.82 -0.07 -16.01
CA GLY A 36 -4.03 -1.28 -15.99
C GLY A 36 -2.70 -1.09 -15.32
N LEU A 37 -1.91 -2.16 -15.31
CA LEU A 37 -0.50 -2.07 -14.95
C LEU A 37 0.24 -1.37 -16.11
N ASP A 38 1.02 -0.34 -15.80
CA ASP A 38 1.70 0.46 -16.82
C ASP A 38 2.97 -0.28 -17.28
N ARG A 39 3.09 -0.51 -18.59
CA ARG A 39 4.27 -1.13 -19.21
C ARG A 39 5.49 -0.22 -19.17
N ILE A 40 5.27 1.09 -19.13
CA ILE A 40 6.30 2.13 -19.26
C ILE A 40 6.84 2.51 -17.88
N GLN A 41 5.98 2.89 -16.94
CA GLN A 41 6.39 3.37 -15.61
C GLN A 41 5.56 2.74 -14.48
N GLU A 42 6.18 1.96 -13.61
CA GLU A 42 5.53 1.28 -12.50
C GLU A 42 6.33 1.42 -11.19
N ASP A 43 5.95 2.37 -10.34
CA ASP A 43 6.52 2.53 -8.98
C ASP A 43 6.12 1.34 -8.07
N VAL A 44 6.58 0.11 -8.33
CA VAL A 44 6.09 -1.13 -7.66
C VAL A 44 6.69 -1.34 -6.27
N ILE A 45 7.74 -0.61 -5.88
CA ILE A 45 8.67 -1.18 -4.90
C ILE A 45 8.91 -0.25 -3.70
N SER A 46 8.46 -0.68 -2.53
CA SER A 46 8.43 0.14 -1.31
C SER A 46 9.39 -0.29 -0.19
N SER A 47 10.25 -1.30 -0.37
CA SER A 47 11.13 -1.77 0.73
C SER A 47 12.60 -1.34 0.68
N HIS A 48 13.03 -0.51 -0.28
CA HIS A 48 14.44 -0.10 -0.38
C HIS A 48 14.97 0.60 0.89
N PHE A 49 14.08 1.23 1.67
CA PHE A 49 14.48 1.85 2.93
C PHE A 49 15.01 0.83 3.95
N MET A 50 14.56 -0.43 3.90
CA MET A 50 15.02 -1.48 4.82
C MET A 50 16.48 -1.85 4.60
N HIS A 51 16.99 -1.72 3.38
CA HIS A 51 18.40 -1.94 3.11
C HIS A 51 19.28 -0.99 3.91
N ARG A 52 18.95 0.31 3.91
CA ARG A 52 19.69 1.29 4.73
C ARG A 52 19.53 1.03 6.23
N MET A 53 18.32 0.70 6.69
CA MET A 53 18.05 0.47 8.12
C MET A 53 18.74 -0.78 8.67
N SER A 54 18.77 -1.87 7.92
CA SER A 54 19.41 -3.13 8.37
C SER A 54 20.93 -3.00 8.53
N HIS A 55 21.54 -2.00 7.89
CA HIS A 55 22.97 -1.72 7.99
C HIS A 55 23.32 -0.73 9.11
N ASP A 56 22.33 -0.14 9.78
CA ASP A 56 22.57 0.79 10.89
C ASP A 56 22.74 0.00 12.21
N PRO A 57 23.95 -0.05 12.79
CA PRO A 57 24.22 -0.82 14.01
C PRO A 57 23.52 -0.24 15.24
N ALA A 58 23.04 1.01 15.20
CA ALA A 58 22.27 1.58 16.28
C ALA A 58 20.84 1.01 16.35
N LEU A 59 20.34 0.46 15.25
CA LEU A 59 18.99 -0.10 15.17
C LEU A 59 18.98 -1.57 15.60
N HIS A 60 18.22 -1.86 16.65
CA HIS A 60 18.04 -3.21 17.15
C HIS A 60 16.60 -3.42 17.62
N LEU A 61 16.14 -4.66 17.47
CA LEU A 61 14.91 -5.10 18.09
C LEU A 61 15.14 -5.27 19.59
N TYR A 62 14.09 -5.12 20.38
CA TYR A 62 14.09 -5.55 21.77
C TYR A 62 14.31 -7.04 21.87
N GLU A 63 15.22 -7.41 22.76
CA GLU A 63 15.28 -8.76 23.30
C GLU A 63 13.96 -9.10 23.98
N ARG A 64 13.67 -10.39 24.11
CA ARG A 64 12.40 -10.89 24.68
C ARG A 64 12.09 -10.28 26.05
N GLU A 65 13.06 -10.28 26.96
CA GLU A 65 12.90 -9.69 28.30
C GLU A 65 12.65 -8.19 28.22
N GLY A 66 13.41 -7.47 27.38
CA GLY A 66 13.23 -6.04 27.15
C GLY A 66 11.87 -5.68 26.54
N PHE A 67 11.37 -6.50 25.61
CA PHE A 67 10.03 -6.36 25.03
C PHE A 67 8.96 -6.54 26.10
N HIS A 68 9.04 -7.61 26.89
CA HIS A 68 8.06 -7.88 27.95
C HIS A 68 8.11 -6.86 29.10
N ALA A 69 9.28 -6.34 29.45
CA ALA A 69 9.43 -5.32 30.48
C ALA A 69 8.84 -3.97 30.08
N ARG A 70 8.84 -3.66 28.78
CA ARG A 70 8.31 -2.40 28.24
C ARG A 70 6.84 -2.46 27.87
N ARG A 71 6.28 -3.66 27.64
CA ARG A 71 4.93 -3.77 27.06
C ARG A 71 3.86 -3.25 28.01
N LEU A 72 2.87 -2.58 27.43
CA LEU A 72 1.57 -2.38 28.07
C LEU A 72 0.59 -3.45 27.58
N VAL A 73 -0.43 -3.69 28.39
CA VAL A 73 -1.50 -4.65 28.07
C VAL A 73 -2.80 -3.87 27.96
N ILE A 74 -3.49 -4.04 26.84
CA ILE A 74 -4.84 -3.53 26.61
C ILE A 74 -5.83 -4.70 26.70
N ASP A 75 -6.90 -4.54 27.46
CA ASP A 75 -7.97 -5.54 27.51
C ASP A 75 -9.07 -5.26 26.49
N ARG A 76 -9.97 -6.23 26.32
CA ARG A 76 -11.05 -6.16 25.34
C ARG A 76 -12.02 -5.00 25.61
N ALA A 77 -12.32 -4.68 26.87
CA ALA A 77 -13.21 -3.58 27.22
C ALA A 77 -12.58 -2.23 26.85
N GLN A 78 -11.29 -2.05 27.13
CA GLN A 78 -10.53 -0.88 26.71
C GLN A 78 -10.48 -0.71 25.18
N ILE A 79 -10.42 -1.82 24.42
CA ILE A 79 -10.51 -1.77 22.95
C ILE A 79 -11.92 -1.32 22.51
N VAL A 80 -12.96 -2.00 22.97
CA VAL A 80 -14.33 -1.83 22.49
C VAL A 80 -14.98 -0.54 22.98
N ASP A 81 -14.80 -0.21 24.25
CA ASP A 81 -15.47 0.92 24.90
C ASP A 81 -14.59 2.19 24.93
N GLY A 82 -13.28 2.04 24.68
CA GLY A 82 -12.33 3.16 24.68
C GLY A 82 -11.78 3.45 23.28
N LEU A 83 -10.89 2.59 22.80
CA LEU A 83 -10.11 2.85 21.59
C LEU A 83 -10.98 2.98 20.34
N ILE A 84 -11.91 2.05 20.11
CA ILE A 84 -12.77 2.06 18.91
C ILE A 84 -13.63 3.32 18.81
N PRO A 85 -14.35 3.75 19.86
CA PRO A 85 -15.08 5.02 19.85
C PRO A 85 -14.20 6.23 19.53
N ILE A 86 -12.95 6.27 20.03
CA ILE A 86 -12.01 7.35 19.71
C ILE A 86 -11.65 7.34 18.22
N LEU A 87 -11.31 6.16 17.67
CA LEU A 87 -10.96 6.01 16.25
C LEU A 87 -12.14 6.41 15.35
N MET A 88 -13.32 5.85 15.61
CA MET A 88 -14.53 6.10 14.82
C MET A 88 -15.01 7.54 14.94
N GLY A 89 -14.98 8.12 16.15
CA GLY A 89 -15.33 9.51 16.37
C GLY A 89 -14.41 10.48 15.61
N ALA A 90 -13.10 10.19 15.57
CA ALA A 90 -12.16 10.97 14.79
C ALA A 90 -12.36 10.81 13.28
N SER A 91 -12.67 9.60 12.79
CA SER A 91 -13.00 9.35 11.38
C SER A 91 -14.28 10.07 10.95
N SER A 92 -15.36 10.03 11.74
CA SER A 92 -16.61 10.74 11.43
C SER A 92 -16.41 12.26 11.28
N ARG A 93 -15.73 12.89 12.25
CA ARG A 93 -15.39 14.33 12.15
C ARG A 93 -14.56 14.62 10.92
N PHE A 94 -13.58 13.77 10.62
CA PHE A 94 -12.72 13.92 9.46
C PHE A 94 -13.51 13.83 8.14
N CYS A 95 -14.45 12.90 8.01
CA CYS A 95 -15.33 12.79 6.83
C CYS A 95 -16.16 14.06 6.60
N GLU A 96 -16.75 14.62 7.65
CA GLU A 96 -17.52 15.87 7.57
C GLU A 96 -16.64 17.06 7.15
N GLU A 97 -15.46 17.20 7.78
CA GLU A 97 -14.46 18.21 7.40
C GLU A 97 -14.06 18.08 5.93
N ARG A 98 -13.82 16.86 5.44
CA ARG A 98 -13.42 16.63 4.05
C ARG A 98 -14.56 16.85 3.07
N ALA A 99 -15.79 16.45 3.40
CA ALA A 99 -16.96 16.71 2.56
C ALA A 99 -17.17 18.22 2.37
N ASN A 100 -17.09 18.98 3.46
CA ASN A 100 -17.20 20.45 3.40
C ASN A 100 -16.04 21.08 2.62
N ALA A 101 -14.81 20.64 2.86
CA ALA A 101 -13.65 21.15 2.12
C ALA A 101 -13.73 20.84 0.62
N ALA A 102 -14.26 19.68 0.23
CA ALA A 102 -14.47 19.30 -1.16
C ALA A 102 -15.53 20.18 -1.85
N ARG A 103 -16.67 20.41 -1.20
CA ARG A 103 -17.70 21.36 -1.68
C ARG A 103 -17.14 22.76 -1.88
N THR A 104 -16.40 23.28 -0.89
CA THR A 104 -15.74 24.59 -1.01
C THR A 104 -14.76 24.63 -2.18
N ARG A 105 -13.93 23.59 -2.37
CA ARG A 105 -13.02 23.54 -3.51
C ARG A 105 -13.76 23.52 -4.84
N ALA A 106 -14.82 22.73 -4.97
CA ALA A 106 -15.62 22.69 -6.19
C ALA A 106 -16.17 24.08 -6.51
N LEU A 107 -16.76 24.76 -5.52
CA LEU A 107 -17.24 26.15 -5.64
C LEU A 107 -16.16 27.14 -6.04
N THR A 108 -14.92 26.98 -5.59
CA THR A 108 -13.81 27.86 -6.01
C THR A 108 -13.26 27.53 -7.39
N ARG A 109 -13.48 26.31 -7.88
CA ARG A 109 -12.88 25.75 -9.10
C ARG A 109 -13.91 25.47 -10.21
N TRP A 110 -15.10 26.05 -10.13
CA TRP A 110 -16.20 25.77 -11.07
C TRP A 110 -15.81 25.93 -12.54
N GLN A 111 -14.92 26.88 -12.85
CA GLN A 111 -14.40 27.11 -14.20
C GLN A 111 -13.60 25.92 -14.74
N GLU A 112 -12.87 25.19 -13.89
CA GLU A 112 -12.12 23.98 -14.28
C GLU A 112 -13.06 22.85 -14.76
N TYR A 113 -14.32 22.89 -14.35
CA TYR A 113 -15.37 21.95 -14.73
C TYR A 113 -16.22 22.46 -15.90
N GLY A 114 -15.87 23.59 -16.52
CA GLY A 114 -16.58 24.15 -17.67
C GLY A 114 -17.94 24.79 -17.36
N HIS A 115 -18.23 25.05 -16.09
CA HIS A 115 -19.45 25.77 -15.70
C HIS A 115 -19.35 27.26 -16.05
N ALA A 116 -20.49 27.93 -16.18
CA ALA A 116 -20.57 29.38 -16.40
C ALA A 116 -20.67 30.18 -15.08
N SER A 117 -21.06 29.53 -13.97
CA SER A 117 -21.07 30.11 -12.63
C SER A 117 -20.95 29.03 -11.56
N ALA A 118 -20.60 29.40 -10.33
CA ALA A 118 -20.55 28.46 -9.20
C ALA A 118 -21.93 27.85 -8.85
N ASN A 119 -23.03 28.51 -9.21
CA ASN A 119 -24.40 28.06 -8.89
C ASN A 119 -24.88 26.90 -9.77
N THR A 120 -24.15 26.57 -10.85
CA THR A 120 -24.51 25.46 -11.74
C THR A 120 -23.80 24.15 -11.38
N LEU A 121 -22.97 24.15 -10.34
CA LEU A 121 -22.25 22.96 -9.88
C LEU A 121 -23.20 21.90 -9.33
N GLY A 122 -22.92 20.64 -9.66
CA GLY A 122 -23.59 19.48 -9.12
C GLY A 122 -22.80 18.80 -8.00
N VAL A 123 -23.36 17.69 -7.51
CA VAL A 123 -22.70 16.78 -6.56
C VAL A 123 -21.46 16.13 -7.17
N SER A 124 -21.46 15.87 -8.48
CA SER A 124 -20.35 15.23 -9.19
C SER A 124 -19.01 15.94 -8.95
N GLU A 125 -18.97 17.25 -9.05
CA GLU A 125 -17.77 18.07 -8.90
C GLU A 125 -17.25 18.05 -7.46
N SER A 126 -18.17 18.07 -6.49
CA SER A 126 -17.81 17.92 -5.07
C SER A 126 -17.23 16.53 -4.78
N ILE A 127 -17.80 15.47 -5.36
CA ILE A 127 -17.26 14.10 -5.22
C ILE A 127 -15.89 13.99 -5.91
N THR A 128 -15.71 14.57 -7.10
CA THR A 128 -14.42 14.61 -7.79
C THR A 128 -13.36 15.31 -6.92
N GLU A 129 -13.67 16.48 -6.34
CA GLU A 129 -12.74 17.17 -5.43
C GLU A 129 -12.48 16.39 -4.14
N ALA A 130 -13.43 15.59 -3.66
CA ALA A 130 -13.24 14.72 -2.51
C ALA A 130 -12.29 13.56 -2.85
N ILE A 131 -12.50 12.86 -3.96
CA ILE A 131 -11.64 11.74 -4.38
C ILE A 131 -10.19 12.19 -4.64
N LEU A 132 -10.01 13.35 -5.28
CA LEU A 132 -8.70 13.92 -5.60
C LEU A 132 -8.06 14.71 -4.44
N ASP A 133 -8.70 14.69 -3.27
CA ASP A 133 -8.19 15.36 -2.08
C ASP A 133 -6.82 14.81 -1.69
N LYS A 134 -5.84 15.68 -1.41
CA LYS A 134 -4.50 15.25 -0.99
C LYS A 134 -4.52 14.38 0.26
N GLU A 135 -5.53 14.57 1.12
CA GLU A 135 -5.67 13.74 2.31
C GLU A 135 -6.02 12.30 1.95
N PHE A 136 -6.68 12.04 0.82
CA PHE A 136 -7.07 10.70 0.40
C PHE A 136 -6.21 10.14 -0.72
N SER A 137 -5.81 10.96 -1.68
CA SER A 137 -5.09 10.56 -2.88
C SER A 137 -3.72 11.22 -2.99
N ARG A 138 -2.68 10.40 -3.19
CA ARG A 138 -1.33 10.90 -3.47
C ARG A 138 -1.24 11.36 -4.91
N SER A 139 -1.05 12.66 -5.11
CA SER A 139 -0.90 13.26 -6.45
C SER A 139 -2.06 12.93 -7.39
N GLY A 140 -3.29 12.79 -6.87
CA GLY A 140 -4.44 12.31 -7.65
C GLY A 140 -4.63 13.05 -8.97
N ALA A 141 -4.52 14.38 -8.96
CA ALA A 141 -4.65 15.24 -10.15
C ALA A 141 -3.50 15.12 -11.16
N ARG A 142 -2.35 14.54 -10.80
CA ARG A 142 -1.22 14.30 -11.72
C ARG A 142 -1.44 13.06 -12.59
N TYR A 143 -2.13 12.06 -12.04
CA TYR A 143 -2.31 10.75 -12.66
C TYR A 143 -3.74 10.49 -13.13
N ASN A 144 -4.64 11.45 -12.92
CA ASN A 144 -6.04 11.35 -13.31
C ASN A 144 -6.50 12.68 -13.90
N GLU A 145 -7.11 12.60 -15.08
CA GLU A 145 -7.73 13.74 -15.73
C GLU A 145 -9.03 14.08 -15.00
N LYS A 146 -9.00 15.19 -14.25
CA LYS A 146 -10.13 15.66 -13.45
C LYS A 146 -11.44 15.74 -14.25
N PRO A 147 -11.50 16.29 -15.48
CA PRO A 147 -12.74 16.35 -16.26
C PRO A 147 -13.30 14.96 -16.60
N LEU A 148 -12.45 14.00 -16.97
CA LEU A 148 -12.88 12.63 -17.30
C LEU A 148 -13.42 11.90 -16.07
N LEU A 149 -12.73 12.00 -14.93
CA LEU A 149 -13.21 11.44 -13.67
C LEU A 149 -14.57 12.05 -13.27
N ASN A 150 -14.73 13.36 -13.43
CA ASN A 150 -15.99 14.03 -13.16
C ASN A 150 -17.12 13.56 -14.07
N GLN A 151 -16.86 13.44 -15.38
CA GLN A 151 -17.84 12.94 -16.34
C GLN A 151 -18.31 11.53 -15.97
N TYR A 152 -17.38 10.66 -15.57
CA TYR A 152 -17.70 9.30 -15.14
C TYR A 152 -18.56 9.27 -13.87
N ILE A 153 -18.20 10.07 -12.86
CA ILE A 153 -19.00 10.22 -11.63
C ILE A 153 -20.39 10.79 -11.94
N LYS A 154 -20.48 11.78 -12.83
CA LYS A 154 -21.73 12.38 -13.25
C LYS A 154 -22.66 11.37 -13.94
N ALA A 155 -22.12 10.49 -14.78
CA ALA A 155 -22.90 9.43 -15.40
C ALA A 155 -23.48 8.46 -14.35
N MET A 156 -22.68 8.00 -13.39
CA MET A 156 -23.17 7.16 -12.28
C MET A 156 -24.27 7.85 -11.47
N ILE A 157 -24.12 9.15 -11.21
CA ILE A 157 -25.12 9.93 -10.48
C ILE A 157 -26.44 10.01 -11.24
N GLN A 158 -26.38 10.30 -12.54
CA GLN A 158 -27.55 10.39 -13.42
C GLN A 158 -28.32 9.07 -13.50
N GLU A 159 -27.59 7.95 -13.48
CA GLU A 159 -28.16 6.60 -13.48
C GLU A 159 -28.61 6.13 -12.08
N ARG A 160 -28.41 6.95 -11.04
CA ARG A 160 -28.65 6.60 -9.63
C ARG A 160 -27.95 5.30 -9.24
N LEU A 161 -26.66 5.22 -9.53
CA LEU A 161 -25.80 4.10 -9.15
C LEU A 161 -24.88 4.48 -7.99
N PRO A 162 -24.71 3.61 -6.98
CA PRO A 162 -23.67 3.79 -5.98
C PRO A 162 -22.28 3.85 -6.62
N ILE A 163 -21.40 4.67 -6.05
CA ILE A 163 -20.01 4.81 -6.49
C ILE A 163 -19.15 3.72 -5.84
N ASN A 164 -18.96 2.63 -6.56
CA ASN A 164 -18.17 1.50 -6.10
C ASN A 164 -16.68 1.67 -6.45
N MET A 165 -15.80 1.25 -5.55
CA MET A 165 -14.35 1.40 -5.66
C MET A 165 -13.66 0.05 -5.41
N ALA A 166 -12.55 -0.22 -6.09
CA ALA A 166 -11.77 -1.44 -5.90
C ALA A 166 -10.28 -1.13 -5.68
N ILE A 167 -9.67 -1.76 -4.67
CA ILE A 167 -8.24 -1.61 -4.35
C ILE A 167 -7.60 -2.97 -4.03
N PRO A 168 -6.54 -3.41 -4.75
CA PRO A 168 -5.71 -4.52 -4.31
C PRO A 168 -4.80 -4.04 -3.19
N ALA A 169 -4.93 -4.70 -2.04
CA ALA A 169 -4.20 -4.36 -0.81
C ALA A 169 -4.40 -5.48 0.22
N LEU A 170 -3.67 -5.38 1.33
CA LEU A 170 -3.78 -6.30 2.47
C LEU A 170 -3.51 -7.78 2.08
N PRO A 171 -2.36 -8.12 1.49
CA PRO A 171 -2.03 -9.49 1.12
C PRO A 171 -1.92 -10.40 2.36
N PHE A 172 -1.04 -10.02 3.28
CA PHE A 172 -0.71 -10.66 4.55
C PHE A 172 0.28 -9.74 5.28
N LYS A 173 0.43 -9.92 6.60
CA LYS A 173 1.49 -9.25 7.37
C LYS A 173 2.86 -9.74 6.90
N ILE A 174 3.76 -8.84 6.52
CA ILE A 174 5.08 -9.21 6.01
C ILE A 174 5.85 -10.00 7.08
N PRO A 175 6.32 -11.22 6.78
CA PRO A 175 6.94 -12.12 7.76
C PRO A 175 8.35 -11.71 8.22
N SER A 176 8.88 -10.60 7.69
CA SER A 176 10.18 -10.08 8.12
C SER A 176 10.10 -9.57 9.57
N PRO A 177 10.91 -10.12 10.50
CA PRO A 177 10.92 -9.70 11.90
C PRO A 177 11.40 -8.25 12.08
N LEU A 178 12.09 -7.69 11.08
CA LEU A 178 12.53 -6.30 11.07
C LEU A 178 11.38 -5.32 10.81
N LYS A 179 10.30 -5.79 10.16
CA LYS A 179 9.15 -4.97 9.77
C LYS A 179 8.00 -5.08 10.75
N SER A 180 7.69 -6.28 11.24
CA SER A 180 6.57 -6.50 12.14
C SER A 180 6.85 -7.63 13.13
N ARG A 181 6.09 -7.67 14.23
CA ARG A 181 6.08 -8.80 15.17
C ARG A 181 4.74 -9.51 15.03
N GLY A 182 4.73 -10.69 14.42
CA GLY A 182 3.55 -11.54 14.29
C GLY A 182 2.87 -11.49 12.92
N PRO A 183 2.02 -12.49 12.61
CA PRO A 183 1.46 -12.67 11.27
C PRO A 183 0.07 -12.04 11.08
N LEU A 184 -0.59 -11.57 12.14
CA LEU A 184 -1.98 -11.09 12.08
C LEU A 184 -2.06 -9.56 11.90
N PRO A 185 -3.21 -9.04 11.40
CA PRO A 185 -3.44 -7.60 11.30
C PRO A 185 -3.29 -6.90 12.65
N ASP A 186 -2.67 -5.72 12.64
CA ASP A 186 -2.57 -4.83 13.80
C ASP A 186 -3.32 -3.51 13.53
N LEU A 187 -3.15 -2.47 14.38
CA LEU A 187 -3.83 -1.20 14.12
C LEU A 187 -3.37 -0.49 12.83
N GLY A 188 -2.28 -0.91 12.21
CA GLY A 188 -1.83 -0.42 10.91
C GLY A 188 -2.86 -0.79 9.84
N GLU A 189 -3.24 -2.06 9.77
CA GLU A 189 -4.32 -2.54 8.89
C GLU A 189 -5.67 -1.90 9.22
N VAL A 190 -5.99 -1.77 10.52
CA VAL A 190 -7.21 -1.06 10.95
C VAL A 190 -7.22 0.38 10.45
N SER A 191 -6.08 1.09 10.57
CA SER A 191 -5.95 2.47 10.10
C SER A 191 -6.10 2.59 8.57
N PHE A 192 -5.66 1.57 7.82
CA PHE A 192 -5.87 1.47 6.38
C PHE A 192 -7.35 1.24 6.04
N LEU A 193 -8.04 0.31 6.71
CA LEU A 193 -9.48 0.07 6.54
C LEU A 193 -10.30 1.33 6.85
N LEU A 194 -9.97 2.03 7.95
CA LEU A 194 -10.58 3.31 8.29
C LEU A 194 -10.31 4.37 7.22
N SER A 195 -9.16 4.33 6.55
CA SER A 195 -8.84 5.25 5.46
C SER A 195 -9.74 5.04 4.25
N LEU A 196 -10.02 3.79 3.89
CA LEU A 196 -10.97 3.44 2.83
C LEU A 196 -12.41 3.82 3.22
N TYR A 197 -12.78 3.55 4.47
CA TYR A 197 -14.08 3.95 5.01
C TYR A 197 -14.25 5.46 4.93
N GLU A 198 -13.24 6.24 5.31
CA GLU A 198 -13.32 7.70 5.30
C GLU A 198 -13.54 8.27 3.90
N ILE A 199 -12.91 7.68 2.88
CA ILE A 199 -13.14 8.04 1.47
C ILE A 199 -14.59 7.73 1.10
N ALA A 200 -15.03 6.49 1.30
CA ALA A 200 -16.38 6.05 0.95
C ALA A 200 -17.45 6.86 1.69
N LYS A 201 -17.27 7.11 2.99
CA LYS A 201 -18.20 7.89 3.80
C LYS A 201 -18.23 9.36 3.39
N THR A 202 -17.09 9.95 3.02
CA THR A 202 -17.06 11.33 2.50
C THR A 202 -17.85 11.44 1.21
N VAL A 203 -17.66 10.50 0.28
CA VAL A 203 -18.43 10.44 -0.98
C VAL A 203 -19.92 10.24 -0.70
N ASP A 204 -20.26 9.31 0.20
CA ASP A 204 -21.63 9.04 0.64
C ASP A 204 -22.30 10.29 1.24
N LEU A 205 -21.62 11.04 2.11
CA LEU A 205 -22.14 12.29 2.69
C LEU A 205 -22.41 13.37 1.64
N ILE A 206 -21.62 13.42 0.58
CA ILE A 206 -21.83 14.37 -0.52
C ILE A 206 -22.98 13.87 -1.40
N TYR A 207 -22.97 12.61 -1.82
CA TYR A 207 -23.96 12.08 -2.77
C TYR A 207 -25.37 12.02 -2.17
N ARG A 208 -25.48 11.74 -0.86
CA ARG A 208 -26.77 11.66 -0.16
C ARG A 208 -27.57 12.97 -0.18
N THR A 209 -26.96 14.11 -0.49
CA THR A 209 -27.71 15.36 -0.67
C THR A 209 -28.60 15.34 -1.91
N GLU A 210 -28.29 14.50 -2.90
CA GLU A 210 -29.05 14.31 -4.14
C GLU A 210 -29.95 13.07 -4.09
N TRP A 211 -29.54 12.01 -3.37
CA TRP A 211 -30.32 10.77 -3.24
C TRP A 211 -30.59 10.42 -1.77
N GLN A 212 -31.50 11.17 -1.15
CA GLN A 212 -31.79 11.07 0.30
C GLN A 212 -32.46 9.76 0.71
N ASP A 213 -33.34 9.22 -0.14
CA ASP A 213 -34.17 8.04 0.17
C ASP A 213 -33.47 6.70 -0.14
N HIS A 214 -32.18 6.70 -0.50
CA HIS A 214 -31.45 5.46 -0.77
C HIS A 214 -31.20 4.65 0.51
N ALA A 215 -31.60 3.38 0.50
CA ALA A 215 -31.28 2.45 1.58
C ALA A 215 -29.82 1.96 1.46
N GLY A 216 -29.03 2.22 2.51
CA GLY A 216 -27.63 1.81 2.58
C GLY A 216 -26.64 2.88 2.10
N PRO A 217 -25.35 2.54 1.92
CA PRO A 217 -24.34 3.49 1.50
C PRO A 217 -24.26 3.64 -0.02
N LEU A 218 -24.06 4.90 -0.43
CA LEU A 218 -23.93 5.34 -1.83
C LEU A 218 -22.49 5.26 -2.36
N ALA A 219 -21.54 4.83 -1.53
CA ALA A 219 -20.18 4.55 -1.94
C ALA A 219 -19.57 3.44 -1.09
N ARG A 220 -18.79 2.55 -1.72
CA ARG A 220 -18.22 1.35 -1.07
C ARG A 220 -16.86 1.00 -1.65
N PHE A 221 -16.01 0.39 -0.83
CA PHE A 221 -14.77 -0.24 -1.26
C PHE A 221 -14.89 -1.76 -1.28
N THR A 222 -14.38 -2.36 -2.35
CA THR A 222 -13.99 -3.77 -2.39
C THR A 222 -12.46 -3.84 -2.31
N VAL A 223 -11.95 -4.30 -1.18
CA VAL A 223 -10.53 -4.64 -0.99
C VAL A 223 -10.30 -6.01 -1.62
N VAL A 224 -9.47 -6.04 -2.65
CA VAL A 224 -9.09 -7.25 -3.36
C VAL A 224 -7.79 -7.78 -2.74
N ALA A 225 -7.91 -8.58 -1.70
CA ALA A 225 -6.76 -9.13 -0.99
C ALA A 225 -5.98 -10.10 -1.88
N ASP A 226 -4.70 -9.79 -2.12
CA ASP A 226 -3.82 -10.51 -3.05
C ASP A 226 -2.84 -11.46 -2.34
N GLY A 227 -3.15 -11.86 -1.10
CA GLY A 227 -2.32 -12.76 -0.31
C GLY A 227 -2.11 -14.11 -0.99
N PHE A 228 -3.18 -14.76 -1.42
CA PHE A 228 -3.11 -16.05 -2.13
C PHE A 228 -2.48 -15.95 -3.52
N ARG A 229 -2.37 -14.74 -4.09
CA ARG A 229 -1.67 -14.51 -5.36
C ARG A 229 -0.16 -14.65 -5.19
N PHE A 230 0.40 -14.11 -4.12
CA PHE A 230 1.86 -14.05 -3.91
C PHE A 230 2.39 -15.00 -2.84
N ASN A 231 1.55 -15.83 -2.25
CA ASN A 231 1.92 -16.69 -1.12
C ASN A 231 3.08 -17.66 -1.46
N GLU A 232 3.09 -18.19 -2.67
CA GLU A 232 4.15 -19.09 -3.15
C GLU A 232 5.49 -18.35 -3.28
N ALA A 233 5.47 -17.15 -3.86
CA ALA A 233 6.66 -16.31 -4.00
C ALA A 233 7.30 -16.00 -2.64
N VAL A 234 6.50 -15.72 -1.60
CA VAL A 234 7.02 -15.30 -0.29
C VAL A 234 7.06 -16.40 0.77
N ASN A 235 6.78 -17.66 0.41
CA ASN A 235 6.70 -18.80 1.31
C ASN A 235 5.71 -18.62 2.47
N LYS A 236 4.54 -18.04 2.18
CA LYS A 236 3.44 -17.94 3.14
C LYS A 236 2.48 -19.10 3.00
N SER A 237 2.09 -19.72 4.12
CA SER A 237 1.09 -20.77 4.08
C SER A 237 -0.30 -20.20 3.78
N ARG A 238 -1.12 -21.01 3.12
CA ARG A 238 -2.52 -20.68 2.83
C ARG A 238 -3.35 -20.49 4.11
N THR A 239 -3.07 -21.29 5.14
CA THR A 239 -3.72 -21.19 6.45
C THR A 239 -3.48 -19.84 7.11
N GLU A 240 -2.24 -19.35 7.09
CA GLU A 240 -1.93 -18.07 7.72
C GLU A 240 -2.55 -16.88 6.95
N ILE A 241 -2.66 -16.97 5.63
CA ILE A 241 -3.36 -15.95 4.83
C ILE A 241 -4.86 -15.98 5.14
N ALA A 242 -5.47 -17.16 5.24
CA ALA A 242 -6.87 -17.30 5.62
C ALA A 242 -7.13 -16.69 7.01
N LEU A 243 -6.27 -16.96 7.99
CA LEU A 243 -6.33 -16.37 9.33
C LEU A 243 -6.17 -14.84 9.29
N TYR A 244 -5.23 -14.33 8.50
CA TYR A 244 -5.05 -12.88 8.32
C TYR A 244 -6.32 -12.23 7.75
N GLN A 245 -6.92 -12.80 6.70
CA GLN A 245 -8.15 -12.28 6.10
C GLN A 245 -9.36 -12.39 7.05
N GLN A 246 -9.47 -13.48 7.79
CA GLN A 246 -10.51 -13.65 8.81
C GLN A 246 -10.41 -12.56 9.89
N GLU A 247 -9.20 -12.26 10.37
CA GLU A 247 -8.98 -11.20 11.35
C GLU A 247 -9.28 -9.81 10.77
N LEU A 248 -8.99 -9.55 9.49
CA LEU A 248 -9.43 -8.32 8.84
C LEU A 248 -10.95 -8.19 8.82
N SER A 249 -11.67 -9.26 8.47
CA SER A 249 -13.15 -9.28 8.52
C SER A 249 -13.67 -9.09 9.94
N ARG A 250 -13.00 -9.66 10.96
CA ARG A 250 -13.36 -9.41 12.36
C ARG A 250 -13.20 -7.93 12.72
N TRP A 251 -12.14 -7.28 12.26
CA TRP A 251 -11.93 -5.84 12.46
C TRP A 251 -12.98 -4.99 11.73
N THR A 252 -13.37 -5.33 10.50
CA THR A 252 -14.42 -4.59 9.80
C THR A 252 -15.74 -4.65 10.57
N THR A 253 -16.11 -5.82 11.09
CA THR A 253 -17.32 -5.96 11.92
C THR A 253 -17.22 -5.22 13.25
N LEU A 254 -16.07 -5.33 13.94
CA LEU A 254 -15.88 -4.67 15.23
C LEU A 254 -15.93 -3.13 15.13
N LEU A 255 -15.53 -2.58 13.99
CA LEU A 255 -15.59 -1.15 13.68
C LEU A 255 -16.92 -0.70 13.05
N GLY A 256 -17.83 -1.63 12.72
CA GLY A 256 -19.09 -1.35 12.04
C GLY A 256 -18.92 -0.85 10.60
N LEU A 257 -17.96 -1.43 9.86
CA LEU A 257 -17.61 -1.00 8.50
C LEU A 257 -18.21 -1.89 7.39
N ASP A 258 -18.96 -2.94 7.73
CA ASP A 258 -19.39 -3.98 6.78
C ASP A 258 -20.18 -3.45 5.59
N ASP A 259 -20.96 -2.37 5.79
CA ASP A 259 -21.73 -1.75 4.71
C ASP A 259 -20.85 -0.99 3.71
N TYR A 260 -19.69 -0.50 4.14
CA TYR A 260 -18.79 0.33 3.35
C TYR A 260 -17.60 -0.45 2.79
N ILE A 261 -17.13 -1.48 3.49
CA ILE A 261 -15.91 -2.22 3.16
C ILE A 261 -16.23 -3.70 2.98
N ARG A 262 -15.93 -4.22 1.80
CA ARG A 262 -15.94 -5.64 1.49
C ARG A 262 -14.52 -6.12 1.23
N ILE A 263 -14.13 -7.25 1.79
CA ILE A 263 -12.85 -7.91 1.51
C ILE A 263 -13.12 -9.16 0.66
N VAL A 264 -12.42 -9.30 -0.45
CA VAL A 264 -12.50 -10.47 -1.34
C VAL A 264 -11.09 -10.95 -1.69
N ASP A 265 -10.92 -12.26 -1.84
CA ASP A 265 -9.66 -12.82 -2.33
C ASP A 265 -9.51 -12.58 -3.84
N TYR A 266 -8.33 -12.12 -4.26
CA TYR A 266 -7.98 -11.87 -5.65
C TYR A 266 -8.16 -13.11 -6.53
N ARG A 267 -7.63 -14.28 -6.11
CA ARG A 267 -7.69 -15.50 -6.95
C ARG A 267 -9.13 -15.98 -7.12
N SER A 268 -9.93 -15.90 -6.06
CA SER A 268 -11.35 -16.25 -6.08
C SER A 268 -12.15 -15.29 -6.96
N LEU A 269 -11.94 -13.98 -6.83
CA LEU A 269 -12.57 -12.96 -7.67
C LEU A 269 -12.30 -13.23 -9.16
N LEU A 270 -11.05 -13.48 -9.53
CA LEU A 270 -10.71 -13.73 -10.93
C LEU A 270 -11.27 -15.04 -11.46
N ARG A 271 -11.20 -16.12 -10.68
CA ARG A 271 -11.71 -17.43 -11.08
C ARG A 271 -13.22 -17.39 -11.33
N GLU A 272 -13.95 -16.56 -10.58
CA GLU A 272 -15.41 -16.46 -10.66
C GLU A 272 -15.87 -15.39 -11.66
N GLY A 273 -15.08 -14.32 -11.85
CA GLY A 273 -15.46 -13.16 -12.64
C GLY A 273 -14.84 -13.06 -14.04
N LEU A 274 -13.69 -13.69 -14.30
CA LEU A 274 -13.08 -13.63 -15.64
C LEU A 274 -13.73 -14.63 -16.62
N PRO A 275 -13.91 -14.25 -17.90
CA PRO A 275 -14.19 -15.21 -18.96
C PRO A 275 -13.13 -16.30 -18.99
N ARG A 276 -13.52 -17.54 -19.32
CA ARG A 276 -12.62 -18.71 -19.29
C ARG A 276 -11.41 -18.51 -20.19
N GLU A 277 -11.61 -17.92 -21.35
CA GLU A 277 -10.58 -17.64 -22.35
C GLU A 277 -9.54 -16.66 -21.80
N VAL A 278 -9.99 -15.61 -21.11
CA VAL A 278 -9.11 -14.62 -20.46
C VAL A 278 -8.35 -15.25 -19.30
N TRP A 279 -9.01 -16.09 -18.50
CA TRP A 279 -8.36 -16.85 -17.43
C TRP A 279 -7.26 -17.77 -17.97
N HIS A 280 -7.54 -18.56 -19.01
CA HIS A 280 -6.55 -19.43 -19.65
C HIS A 280 -5.37 -18.62 -20.21
N SER A 281 -5.65 -17.52 -20.92
CA SER A 281 -4.60 -16.64 -21.45
C SER A 281 -3.71 -16.06 -20.35
N LYS A 282 -4.27 -15.69 -19.19
CA LYS A 282 -3.48 -15.25 -18.03
C LYS A 282 -2.53 -16.36 -17.54
N GLN A 283 -3.01 -17.59 -17.42
CA GLN A 283 -2.20 -18.73 -16.95
C GLN A 283 -1.08 -19.05 -17.94
N GLU A 284 -1.36 -19.05 -19.24
CA GLU A 284 -0.34 -19.24 -20.29
C GLU A 284 0.75 -18.15 -20.22
N ARG A 285 0.35 -16.89 -20.07
CA ARG A 285 1.30 -15.77 -19.93
C ARG A 285 2.14 -15.87 -18.67
N PHE A 286 1.56 -16.32 -17.56
CA PHE A 286 2.30 -16.57 -16.33
C PHE A 286 3.39 -17.63 -16.53
N GLU A 287 3.03 -18.80 -17.07
CA GLU A 287 3.99 -19.89 -17.28
C GLU A 287 5.06 -19.52 -18.32
N GLN A 288 4.68 -18.81 -19.38
CA GLN A 288 5.63 -18.31 -20.37
C GLN A 288 6.63 -17.33 -19.73
N ALA A 289 6.14 -16.30 -19.04
CA ALA A 289 7.01 -15.32 -18.38
C ALA A 289 7.92 -16.00 -17.34
N ARG A 290 7.38 -16.91 -16.53
CA ARG A 290 8.16 -17.66 -15.54
C ARG A 290 9.28 -18.46 -16.21
N THR A 291 8.99 -19.12 -17.33
CA THR A 291 9.97 -19.89 -18.10
C THR A 291 11.05 -18.98 -18.68
N ASP A 292 10.66 -17.91 -19.37
CA ASP A 292 11.58 -16.98 -20.02
C ASP A 292 12.56 -16.35 -19.01
N TYR A 293 12.02 -15.86 -17.88
CA TYR A 293 12.83 -15.31 -16.80
C TYR A 293 13.73 -16.39 -16.17
N SER A 294 13.23 -17.62 -15.95
CA SER A 294 14.04 -18.70 -15.38
C SER A 294 15.20 -19.10 -16.30
N GLU A 295 14.98 -19.22 -17.61
CA GLU A 295 16.01 -19.59 -18.57
C GLU A 295 17.06 -18.48 -18.76
N THR A 296 16.61 -17.23 -18.81
CA THR A 296 17.48 -16.07 -19.01
C THR A 296 18.29 -15.79 -17.76
N LEU A 297 17.61 -15.64 -16.62
CA LEU A 297 18.22 -15.21 -15.36
C LEU A 297 18.89 -16.38 -14.62
N GLY A 298 18.44 -17.63 -14.81
CA GLY A 298 19.07 -18.79 -14.18
C GLY A 298 20.52 -19.03 -14.62
N ARG A 299 20.88 -18.64 -15.85
CA ARG A 299 22.25 -18.80 -16.40
C ARG A 299 23.26 -17.79 -15.84
N ILE A 300 22.77 -16.66 -15.36
CA ILE A 300 23.62 -15.56 -14.85
C ILE A 300 23.67 -15.54 -13.32
N PHE A 301 22.80 -16.28 -12.64
CA PHE A 301 22.73 -16.28 -11.20
C PHE A 301 23.99 -16.90 -10.59
N ASN A 302 24.82 -16.05 -9.98
CA ASN A 302 25.99 -16.46 -9.21
C ASN A 302 25.89 -15.91 -7.78
N PRO A 303 25.52 -16.73 -6.79
CA PRO A 303 25.38 -16.25 -5.42
C PRO A 303 26.70 -15.79 -4.79
N ASP A 304 27.84 -16.12 -5.40
CA ASP A 304 29.18 -15.75 -4.92
C ASP A 304 29.66 -14.39 -5.43
N ASP A 305 29.03 -13.86 -6.50
CA ASP A 305 29.29 -12.54 -7.05
C ASP A 305 27.98 -11.86 -7.46
N MET A 306 27.27 -11.33 -6.46
CA MET A 306 26.00 -10.65 -6.69
C MET A 306 26.13 -9.32 -7.43
N ASN A 307 27.31 -8.67 -7.37
CA ASN A 307 27.55 -7.44 -8.13
C ASN A 307 27.59 -7.73 -9.63
N ALA A 308 28.36 -8.74 -10.05
CA ALA A 308 28.37 -9.19 -11.44
C ALA A 308 27.00 -9.74 -11.87
N THR A 309 26.34 -10.50 -10.99
CA THR A 309 24.99 -11.04 -11.23
C THR A 309 23.98 -9.92 -11.49
N PHE A 310 23.96 -8.85 -10.68
CA PHE A 310 23.04 -7.73 -10.89
C PHE A 310 23.31 -7.00 -12.20
N LYS A 311 24.58 -6.74 -12.52
CA LYS A 311 24.92 -6.10 -13.80
C LYS A 311 24.41 -6.94 -14.98
N ALA A 312 24.67 -8.25 -14.96
CA ALA A 312 24.19 -9.16 -16.00
C ALA A 312 22.66 -9.23 -16.05
N ALA A 313 21.98 -9.18 -14.90
CA ALA A 313 20.51 -9.22 -14.85
C ALA A 313 19.86 -7.94 -15.39
N ILE A 314 20.49 -6.78 -15.17
CA ILE A 314 20.05 -5.50 -15.76
C ILE A 314 20.20 -5.54 -17.27
N GLU A 315 21.33 -6.04 -17.77
CA GLU A 315 21.61 -6.18 -19.21
C GLU A 315 20.67 -7.20 -19.89
N ALA A 316 20.22 -8.22 -19.15
CA ALA A 316 19.35 -9.29 -19.63
C ALA A 316 17.86 -9.10 -19.26
N GLU A 317 17.45 -7.91 -18.77
CA GLU A 317 16.07 -7.65 -18.37
C GLU A 317 15.12 -7.82 -19.56
N LEU A 318 14.13 -8.70 -19.39
CA LEU A 318 13.15 -9.03 -20.42
C LEU A 318 12.04 -7.98 -20.53
N ASP A 319 11.89 -7.15 -19.50
CA ASP A 319 10.81 -6.19 -19.36
C ASP A 319 11.31 -4.89 -18.69
N PRO A 320 12.13 -4.09 -19.40
CA PRO A 320 12.71 -2.88 -18.84
C PRO A 320 11.63 -1.84 -18.50
N GLU A 321 11.92 -1.02 -17.50
CA GLU A 321 11.05 0.06 -17.04
C GLU A 321 11.71 1.42 -17.29
N GLU A 322 10.95 2.36 -17.84
CA GLU A 322 11.46 3.70 -18.10
C GLU A 322 11.76 4.44 -16.79
N GLY A 323 12.97 5.02 -16.70
CA GLY A 323 13.41 5.75 -15.51
C GLY A 323 13.91 4.87 -14.36
N ASN A 324 13.96 3.54 -14.54
CA ASN A 324 14.53 2.62 -13.57
C ASN A 324 15.79 1.91 -14.15
N PRO A 325 17.00 2.42 -13.86
CA PRO A 325 18.24 1.88 -14.42
C PRO A 325 18.61 0.48 -13.90
N GLU A 326 17.97 0.01 -12.82
CA GLU A 326 18.18 -1.35 -12.31
C GLU A 326 17.18 -2.36 -12.92
N GLY A 327 16.23 -1.90 -13.73
CA GLY A 327 15.15 -2.74 -14.22
C GLY A 327 14.18 -3.18 -13.12
N ARG A 328 13.14 -3.90 -13.53
CA ARG A 328 12.06 -4.35 -12.64
C ARG A 328 12.54 -5.49 -11.77
N PHE A 329 13.29 -6.42 -12.34
CA PHE A 329 13.72 -7.64 -11.65
C PHE A 329 14.65 -7.34 -10.47
N VAL A 330 15.75 -6.61 -10.69
CA VAL A 330 16.74 -6.35 -9.61
C VAL A 330 16.14 -5.49 -8.51
N SER A 331 15.37 -4.47 -8.88
CA SER A 331 14.66 -3.64 -7.90
C SER A 331 13.72 -4.50 -7.04
N LEU A 332 12.95 -5.40 -7.67
CA LEU A 332 12.00 -6.26 -6.99
C LEU A 332 12.71 -7.24 -6.05
N LEU A 333 13.77 -7.89 -6.53
CA LEU A 333 14.58 -8.81 -5.77
C LEU A 333 15.10 -8.14 -4.48
N LYS A 334 15.68 -6.94 -4.59
CA LYS A 334 16.17 -6.17 -3.42
C LYS A 334 15.07 -5.89 -2.40
N SER A 335 13.83 -5.70 -2.83
CA SER A 335 12.69 -5.51 -1.93
C SER A 335 12.18 -6.81 -1.30
N LEU A 336 12.18 -7.90 -2.08
CA LEU A 336 11.77 -9.21 -1.59
C LEU A 336 12.70 -9.73 -0.49
N VAL A 337 13.97 -9.30 -0.46
CA VAL A 337 14.91 -9.65 0.61
C VAL A 337 14.31 -9.46 2.01
N TYR A 338 13.60 -8.34 2.21
CA TYR A 338 12.98 -7.96 3.48
C TYR A 338 11.49 -8.32 3.55
N THR A 339 11.05 -9.26 2.72
CA THR A 339 9.64 -9.69 2.61
C THR A 339 9.50 -11.19 2.71
N MET A 340 10.52 -11.94 2.29
CA MET A 340 10.54 -13.40 2.29
C MET A 340 10.45 -14.02 3.69
N ASN A 341 9.70 -15.12 3.79
CA ASN A 341 9.83 -16.11 4.85
C ASN A 341 10.80 -17.21 4.39
N TYR A 342 12.10 -17.05 4.61
CA TYR A 342 13.11 -17.99 4.08
C TYR A 342 12.98 -19.38 4.71
N ARG A 343 12.67 -20.40 3.89
CA ARG A 343 12.54 -21.79 4.36
C ARG A 343 13.86 -22.30 4.91
N SER A 344 14.96 -22.00 4.21
CA SER A 344 16.32 -22.32 4.66
C SER A 344 16.63 -21.84 6.06
N LEU A 345 16.03 -20.73 6.51
CA LEU A 345 16.17 -20.21 7.86
C LEU A 345 15.15 -20.81 8.84
N GLN A 346 13.90 -21.02 8.41
CA GLN A 346 12.86 -21.60 9.28
C GLN A 346 13.15 -23.05 9.64
N ASP A 347 13.73 -23.81 8.71
CA ASP A 347 14.00 -25.24 8.86
C ASP A 347 15.22 -25.54 9.76
N LEU A 348 15.94 -24.52 10.24
CA LEU A 348 17.07 -24.70 11.15
C LEU A 348 16.59 -25.20 12.53
N PRO A 349 17.02 -26.40 12.96
CA PRO A 349 16.60 -26.98 14.23
C PRO A 349 17.23 -26.24 15.41
N GLY A 350 16.51 -26.20 16.54
CA GLY A 350 17.05 -25.73 17.82
C GLY A 350 17.16 -24.21 17.99
N LEU A 351 16.79 -23.40 16.98
CA LEU A 351 16.74 -21.94 17.13
C LEU A 351 15.42 -21.48 17.77
N SER A 352 15.54 -20.66 18.80
CA SER A 352 14.44 -19.83 19.30
C SER A 352 13.98 -18.83 18.22
N ASN A 353 12.78 -18.28 18.35
CA ASN A 353 12.28 -17.27 17.41
C ASN A 353 13.16 -16.00 17.43
N GLU A 354 13.69 -15.64 18.60
CA GLU A 354 14.59 -14.52 18.79
C GLU A 354 15.92 -14.76 18.09
N SER A 355 16.57 -15.90 18.34
CA SER A 355 17.82 -16.26 17.67
C SER A 355 17.65 -16.35 16.15
N ARG A 356 16.49 -16.80 15.68
CA ARG A 356 16.16 -16.82 14.25
C ARG A 356 15.99 -15.41 13.68
N ALA A 357 15.37 -14.49 14.42
CA ALA A 357 15.23 -13.09 14.01
C ALA A 357 16.58 -12.35 13.97
N ASP A 358 17.47 -12.61 14.94
CA ASP A 358 18.83 -12.08 14.93
C ASP A 358 19.64 -12.62 13.75
N LEU A 359 19.55 -13.92 13.49
CA LEU A 359 20.20 -14.54 12.34
C LEU A 359 19.63 -14.00 11.01
N TYR A 360 18.31 -13.80 10.92
CA TYR A 360 17.67 -13.14 9.77
C TYR A 360 18.28 -11.76 9.51
N ARG A 361 18.41 -10.94 10.57
CA ARG A 361 18.99 -9.60 10.48
C ARG A 361 20.42 -9.68 9.97
N GLU A 362 21.25 -10.49 10.61
CA GLU A 362 22.66 -10.64 10.25
C GLU A 362 22.82 -11.03 8.77
N LEU A 363 22.09 -12.06 8.33
CA LEU A 363 22.18 -12.56 6.96
C LEU A 363 21.62 -11.58 5.94
N THR A 364 20.55 -10.85 6.25
CA THR A 364 19.99 -9.86 5.32
C THR A 364 20.88 -8.62 5.16
N THR A 365 21.65 -8.23 6.18
CA THR A 365 22.68 -7.20 6.09
C THR A 365 23.83 -7.62 5.17
N HIS A 366 24.20 -8.90 5.16
CA HIS A 366 25.30 -9.41 4.34
C HIS A 366 24.83 -10.17 3.08
N LEU A 367 23.55 -10.11 2.71
CA LEU A 367 23.00 -11.07 1.75
C LEU A 367 23.71 -11.04 0.39
N PHE A 368 24.08 -9.85 -0.07
CA PHE A 368 24.74 -9.64 -1.36
C PHE A 368 26.27 -9.69 -1.31
N HIS A 369 26.86 -10.00 -0.15
CA HIS A 369 28.30 -10.07 0.05
C HIS A 369 28.67 -11.44 0.59
N ALA A 370 29.53 -12.17 -0.11
CA ALA A 370 30.03 -13.45 0.36
C ALA A 370 30.76 -13.28 1.70
N TYR A 371 30.52 -14.21 2.62
CA TYR A 371 31.33 -14.29 3.82
C TYR A 371 32.73 -14.79 3.43
N THR A 372 33.76 -13.99 3.70
CA THR A 372 35.15 -14.32 3.36
C THR A 372 35.99 -14.42 4.64
N GLY A 373 36.76 -15.50 4.78
CA GLY A 373 37.72 -15.71 5.87
C GLY A 373 37.44 -16.93 6.77
N ASP A 374 38.51 -17.51 7.31
CA ASP A 374 38.50 -18.75 8.12
C ASP A 374 37.71 -18.63 9.45
N ALA A 375 37.46 -17.39 9.89
CA ALA A 375 36.74 -17.11 11.12
C ALA A 375 35.20 -17.13 10.98
N VAL A 376 34.66 -17.17 9.76
CA VAL A 376 33.21 -17.24 9.55
C VAL A 376 32.76 -18.70 9.56
N PRO A 377 31.75 -19.07 10.38
CA PRO A 377 31.18 -20.41 10.32
C PRO A 377 30.65 -20.73 8.92
N GLY A 378 31.16 -21.82 8.31
CA GLY A 378 30.78 -22.21 6.93
C GLY A 378 29.27 -22.30 6.69
N PHE A 379 28.50 -22.66 7.74
CA PHE A 379 27.04 -22.72 7.66
C PHE A 379 26.38 -21.38 7.31
N LYS A 380 26.96 -20.23 7.70
CA LYS A 380 26.39 -18.91 7.41
C LYS A 380 26.44 -18.59 5.93
N GLU A 381 27.54 -18.96 5.28
CA GLU A 381 27.69 -18.80 3.83
C GLU A 381 26.76 -19.73 3.06
N GLU A 382 26.64 -21.00 3.48
CA GLU A 382 25.67 -21.94 2.91
C GLU A 382 24.24 -21.41 3.01
N LEU A 383 23.86 -20.89 4.18
CA LEU A 383 22.55 -20.32 4.43
C LEU A 383 22.30 -19.04 3.63
N ARG A 384 23.30 -18.16 3.52
CA ARG A 384 23.23 -16.97 2.65
C ARG A 384 22.97 -17.34 1.20
N ARG A 385 23.68 -18.34 0.66
CA ARG A 385 23.48 -18.85 -0.71
C ARG A 385 22.09 -19.45 -0.91
N ALA A 386 21.59 -20.18 0.08
CA ALA A 386 20.23 -20.73 0.07
C ALA A 386 19.17 -19.61 0.07
N MET A 387 19.30 -18.61 0.93
CA MET A 387 18.42 -17.44 0.97
C MET A 387 18.44 -16.66 -0.35
N LEU A 388 19.62 -16.46 -0.96
CA LEU A 388 19.74 -15.82 -2.28
C LEU A 388 19.00 -16.61 -3.37
N SER A 389 19.14 -17.93 -3.36
CA SER A 389 18.45 -18.80 -4.33
C SER A 389 16.93 -18.72 -4.16
N GLU A 390 16.44 -18.69 -2.92
CA GLU A 390 15.02 -18.52 -2.62
C GLU A 390 14.49 -17.16 -3.10
N VAL A 391 15.16 -16.05 -2.78
CA VAL A 391 14.68 -14.70 -3.17
C VAL A 391 14.79 -14.49 -4.69
N TRP A 392 15.76 -15.11 -5.36
CA TRP A 392 15.89 -15.09 -6.81
C TRP A 392 14.70 -15.77 -7.49
N ALA A 393 14.39 -17.00 -7.08
CA ALA A 393 13.23 -17.75 -7.58
C ALA A 393 11.91 -17.03 -7.26
N ALA A 394 11.80 -16.44 -6.07
CA ALA A 394 10.65 -15.64 -5.67
C ALA A 394 10.45 -14.41 -6.56
N ALA A 395 11.52 -13.70 -6.91
CA ALA A 395 11.46 -12.54 -7.80
C ALA A 395 10.97 -12.93 -9.20
N ILE A 396 11.43 -14.07 -9.74
CA ILE A 396 10.96 -14.62 -11.02
C ILE A 396 9.46 -14.94 -10.96
N HIS A 397 9.01 -15.63 -9.92
CA HIS A 397 7.59 -15.96 -9.76
C HIS A 397 6.73 -14.70 -9.62
N TYR A 398 7.17 -13.74 -8.81
CA TYR A 398 6.45 -12.50 -8.56
C TYR A 398 6.32 -11.65 -9.84
N ILE A 399 7.41 -11.48 -10.60
CA ILE A 399 7.36 -10.70 -11.84
C ILE A 399 6.48 -11.38 -12.90
N ALA A 400 6.49 -12.71 -12.97
CA ALA A 400 5.59 -13.47 -13.84
C ALA A 400 4.12 -13.26 -13.47
N GLU A 401 3.77 -13.27 -12.18
CA GLU A 401 2.41 -12.96 -11.71
C GLU A 401 1.98 -11.54 -12.08
N ILE A 402 2.84 -10.54 -11.91
CA ILE A 402 2.55 -9.15 -12.30
C ILE A 402 2.38 -9.03 -13.82
N LYS A 403 3.32 -9.59 -14.59
CA LYS A 403 3.31 -9.56 -16.06
C LYS A 403 2.06 -10.23 -16.63
N SER A 404 1.63 -11.35 -16.03
CA SER A 404 0.44 -12.07 -16.50
C SER A 404 -0.86 -11.26 -16.39
N ASP A 405 -0.97 -10.35 -15.42
CA ASP A 405 -2.09 -9.41 -15.32
C ASP A 405 -1.94 -8.26 -16.31
N ARG A 406 -0.74 -7.68 -16.36
CA ARG A 406 -0.45 -6.48 -17.15
C ARG A 406 -0.62 -6.72 -18.64
N ASP A 407 -0.29 -7.92 -19.08
CA ASP A 407 -0.28 -8.26 -20.49
C ASP A 407 -1.68 -8.71 -20.99
N LEU A 408 -2.70 -8.70 -20.11
CA LEU A 408 -4.11 -8.78 -20.50
C LEU A 408 -4.56 -7.49 -21.20
N GLU A 409 -5.60 -7.61 -22.03
CA GLU A 409 -6.18 -6.47 -22.76
C GLU A 409 -6.87 -5.48 -21.81
N ASN A 410 -7.49 -5.99 -20.74
CA ASN A 410 -8.21 -5.20 -19.75
C ASN A 410 -7.69 -5.49 -18.34
N ASP A 411 -7.79 -4.51 -17.44
CA ASP A 411 -7.51 -4.72 -16.00
C ASP A 411 -8.39 -5.89 -15.48
N PRO A 412 -7.79 -6.95 -14.91
CA PRO A 412 -8.53 -8.14 -14.53
C PRO A 412 -9.51 -7.89 -13.38
N ILE A 413 -9.21 -6.92 -12.49
CA ILE A 413 -10.11 -6.55 -11.40
C ILE A 413 -11.33 -5.83 -11.96
N LEU A 414 -11.16 -4.84 -12.85
CA LEU A 414 -12.30 -4.14 -13.46
C LEU A 414 -13.09 -5.01 -14.43
N THR A 415 -12.46 -6.02 -15.04
CA THR A 415 -13.19 -7.03 -15.81
C THR A 415 -14.17 -7.80 -14.92
N CYS A 416 -13.77 -8.12 -13.69
CA CYS A 416 -14.63 -8.79 -12.71
C CYS A 416 -15.59 -7.82 -11.99
N LEU A 417 -15.24 -6.54 -11.90
CA LEU A 417 -15.97 -5.48 -11.20
C LEU A 417 -16.25 -4.30 -12.15
N PRO A 418 -17.10 -4.48 -13.18
CA PRO A 418 -17.38 -3.43 -14.13
C PRO A 418 -18.05 -2.24 -13.45
N GLY A 419 -17.67 -1.02 -13.85
CA GLY A 419 -18.23 0.21 -13.26
C GLY A 419 -17.51 0.70 -12.00
N TYR A 420 -16.49 -0.02 -11.52
CA TYR A 420 -15.77 0.38 -10.31
C TYR A 420 -14.68 1.41 -10.62
N LEU A 421 -14.49 2.36 -9.72
CA LEU A 421 -13.31 3.22 -9.70
C LEU A 421 -12.10 2.43 -9.20
N ARG A 422 -11.03 2.42 -10.00
CA ARG A 422 -9.79 1.69 -9.71
C ARG A 422 -8.87 2.49 -8.78
N TRP A 423 -8.65 1.99 -7.57
CA TRP A 423 -7.72 2.54 -6.58
C TRP A 423 -6.47 1.66 -6.41
N THR A 424 -5.36 2.25 -5.98
CA THR A 424 -4.08 1.54 -5.89
C THR A 424 -3.26 2.07 -4.72
N ILE A 425 -2.29 1.30 -4.24
CA ILE A 425 -1.30 1.75 -3.27
C ILE A 425 -0.06 2.38 -3.92
N HIS A 426 0.05 2.28 -5.25
CA HIS A 426 1.14 2.80 -6.08
C HIS A 426 0.59 3.83 -7.07
N ALA A 427 1.22 5.00 -7.19
CA ALA A 427 0.79 6.02 -8.14
C ALA A 427 0.97 5.55 -9.59
N LYS A 428 -0.12 5.52 -10.37
CA LYS A 428 -0.15 5.06 -11.76
C LYS A 428 -1.16 5.87 -12.55
N GLN A 429 -0.89 6.12 -13.83
CA GLN A 429 -1.86 6.76 -14.71
C GLN A 429 -3.16 5.97 -14.74
N GLY A 430 -4.27 6.68 -14.67
CA GLY A 430 -5.61 6.11 -14.70
C GLY A 430 -6.06 5.34 -13.45
N GLN A 431 -5.27 5.36 -12.37
CA GLN A 431 -5.66 4.79 -11.09
C GLN A 431 -5.54 5.82 -9.96
N LEU A 432 -6.43 5.70 -8.98
CA LEU A 432 -6.47 6.58 -7.82
C LEU A 432 -5.54 6.02 -6.73
N ALA A 433 -4.37 6.61 -6.57
CA ALA A 433 -3.43 6.17 -5.55
C ALA A 433 -3.83 6.66 -4.16
N ILE A 434 -4.01 5.74 -3.21
CA ILE A 434 -4.29 6.08 -1.82
C ILE A 434 -3.09 6.78 -1.19
N ALA A 435 -3.35 7.80 -0.38
CA ALA A 435 -2.33 8.52 0.34
C ALA A 435 -1.75 7.68 1.49
N THR A 436 -0.47 7.38 1.40
CA THR A 436 0.34 6.83 2.51
C THR A 436 1.33 7.93 2.95
N PRO A 437 1.08 8.65 4.06
CA PRO A 437 1.93 9.77 4.45
C PRO A 437 3.32 9.28 4.86
N PRO A 438 4.40 9.91 4.36
CA PRO A 438 5.75 9.55 4.78
C PRO A 438 5.99 9.98 6.22
N ILE A 439 6.57 9.08 7.01
CA ILE A 439 6.99 9.29 8.39
C ILE A 439 8.50 9.19 8.41
N LEU A 440 9.19 10.24 8.87
CA LEU A 440 10.66 10.33 8.83
C LEU A 440 11.21 10.12 7.40
N GLY A 441 10.47 10.59 6.40
CA GLY A 441 10.83 10.44 4.98
C GLY A 441 10.50 9.08 4.36
N ILE A 442 9.81 8.19 5.09
CA ILE A 442 9.56 6.80 4.67
C ILE A 442 8.06 6.54 4.62
N SER A 443 7.57 6.04 3.48
CA SER A 443 6.19 5.58 3.34
C SER A 443 6.14 4.07 3.55
N VAL A 444 5.46 3.62 4.61
CA VAL A 444 5.34 2.21 4.97
C VAL A 444 3.88 1.80 4.84
N GLN A 445 3.61 0.78 4.04
CA GLN A 445 2.28 0.19 3.94
C GLN A 445 1.91 -0.50 5.26
N ALA A 446 0.62 -0.56 5.58
CA ALA A 446 0.11 -1.09 6.84
C ALA A 446 0.65 -2.50 7.19
N TRP A 447 0.71 -3.37 6.19
CA TRP A 447 1.21 -4.74 6.33
C TRP A 447 2.73 -4.89 6.27
N ALA A 448 3.44 -3.81 5.95
CA ALA A 448 4.90 -3.75 5.85
C ALA A 448 5.57 -3.10 7.06
N GLY A 449 4.80 -2.85 8.13
CA GLY A 449 5.26 -2.26 9.38
C GLY A 449 4.32 -2.62 10.53
N SER A 450 4.49 -1.93 11.65
CA SER A 450 3.57 -1.97 12.79
C SER A 450 3.00 -0.57 13.05
N ALA A 451 1.76 -0.51 13.55
CA ALA A 451 1.12 0.75 13.92
C ALA A 451 1.84 1.43 15.10
N VAL A 452 1.91 2.77 15.07
CA VAL A 452 2.37 3.60 16.19
C VAL A 452 1.51 4.85 16.35
N PHE A 453 1.10 5.14 17.58
CA PHE A 453 0.58 6.46 17.94
C PHE A 453 1.73 7.41 18.19
N ARG A 454 1.81 8.49 17.41
CA ARG A 454 2.92 9.45 17.45
C ARG A 454 2.39 10.88 17.54
N PRO A 455 3.00 11.76 18.37
CA PRO A 455 2.67 13.16 18.36
C PRO A 455 3.12 13.83 17.05
N THR A 456 2.43 14.90 16.69
CA THR A 456 2.76 15.80 15.59
C THR A 456 3.30 17.09 16.16
N SER A 457 4.03 17.86 15.35
CA SER A 457 4.51 19.20 15.74
C SER A 457 3.39 20.19 16.10
N LYS A 458 2.13 19.87 15.76
CA LYS A 458 0.93 20.68 16.05
C LYS A 458 0.17 20.23 17.30
N GLY A 459 0.77 19.40 18.16
CA GLY A 459 0.14 18.91 19.40
C GLY A 459 -1.02 17.95 19.18
N LYS A 460 -1.17 17.40 17.97
CA LYS A 460 -2.10 16.30 17.67
C LYS A 460 -1.38 14.95 17.71
N VAL A 461 -2.11 13.87 17.93
CA VAL A 461 -1.61 12.50 17.82
C VAL A 461 -2.14 11.88 16.54
N ARG A 462 -1.27 11.19 15.79
CA ARG A 462 -1.63 10.44 14.59
C ARG A 462 -1.25 8.98 14.74
N LEU A 463 -1.93 8.13 13.99
CA LEU A 463 -1.62 6.71 13.85
C LEU A 463 -0.94 6.51 12.49
N CYS A 464 0.27 5.98 12.50
CA CYS A 464 1.02 5.68 11.27
C CYS A 464 1.75 4.33 11.39
N SER A 465 2.35 3.87 10.29
CA SER A 465 3.09 2.60 10.26
C SER A 465 4.59 2.86 10.13
N LEU A 466 5.38 2.14 10.92
CA LEU A 466 6.85 2.13 10.85
C LEU A 466 7.35 0.68 11.04
N PRO A 467 8.55 0.33 10.56
CA PRO A 467 9.12 -0.99 10.79
C PRO A 467 9.38 -1.21 12.29
N ALA A 468 9.13 -2.43 12.78
CA ALA A 468 9.42 -2.82 14.17
C ALA A 468 10.86 -2.48 14.59
N LEU A 469 11.84 -2.68 13.69
CA LEU A 469 13.24 -2.33 13.93
C LEU A 469 13.43 -0.86 14.32
N LEU A 470 12.76 0.05 13.62
CA LEU A 470 12.86 1.48 13.90
C LEU A 470 12.09 1.84 15.18
N LEU A 471 10.89 1.30 15.36
CA LEU A 471 10.06 1.57 16.53
C LEU A 471 10.77 1.19 17.83
N GLU A 472 11.37 0.00 17.87
CA GLU A 472 12.02 -0.52 19.06
C GLU A 472 13.33 0.24 19.34
N ALA A 473 14.13 0.52 18.31
CA ALA A 473 15.32 1.35 18.44
C ALA A 473 15.02 2.77 18.96
N MET A 474 13.85 3.32 18.63
CA MET A 474 13.40 4.63 19.12
C MET A 474 12.83 4.61 20.55
N GLY A 475 12.76 3.44 21.20
CA GLY A 475 12.20 3.35 22.55
C GLY A 475 10.68 3.28 22.59
N ALA A 476 10.01 2.95 21.49
CA ALA A 476 8.55 2.89 21.45
C ALA A 476 8.02 1.74 22.33
N THR A 477 6.92 1.99 23.03
CA THR A 477 6.32 1.04 23.98
C THR A 477 5.33 0.14 23.24
N PRO A 478 5.55 -1.19 23.17
CA PRO A 478 4.61 -2.10 22.53
C PRO A 478 3.35 -2.27 23.38
N VAL A 479 2.20 -2.41 22.74
CA VAL A 479 0.92 -2.70 23.40
C VAL A 479 0.39 -4.03 22.88
N THR A 480 0.22 -5.00 23.77
CA THR A 480 -0.32 -6.33 23.45
C THR A 480 -1.74 -6.50 23.99
N VAL A 481 -2.56 -7.32 23.35
CA VAL A 481 -3.89 -7.65 23.87
C VAL A 481 -3.76 -8.63 25.03
N ARG A 482 -4.57 -8.45 26.08
CA ARG A 482 -4.67 -9.41 27.18
C ARG A 482 -5.14 -10.76 26.63
N SER A 483 -4.36 -11.81 26.87
CA SER A 483 -4.78 -13.17 26.54
C SER A 483 -5.79 -13.64 27.58
N ASP A 484 -7.06 -13.54 27.24
CA ASP A 484 -8.07 -14.40 27.84
C ASP A 484 -8.18 -15.63 26.91
N ASP A 485 -8.22 -16.85 27.47
CA ASP A 485 -7.99 -18.13 26.78
C ASP A 485 -8.43 -18.17 25.30
N GLY A 486 -7.44 -18.13 24.38
CA GLY A 486 -7.64 -18.34 22.94
C GLY A 486 -7.41 -17.15 22.02
N ASP A 487 -7.09 -15.95 22.53
CA ASP A 487 -6.80 -14.80 21.65
C ASP A 487 -5.44 -14.94 20.94
N THR A 488 -5.47 -15.14 19.63
CA THR A 488 -4.30 -15.32 18.76
C THR A 488 -3.41 -14.07 18.68
N LEU A 489 -3.89 -12.91 19.13
CA LEU A 489 -3.12 -11.66 19.14
C LEU A 489 -2.21 -11.51 20.38
N ALA A 490 -2.34 -12.36 21.40
CA ALA A 490 -1.65 -12.21 22.68
C ALA A 490 -0.11 -12.12 22.61
N SER A 491 0.50 -12.69 21.56
CA SER A 491 1.95 -12.72 21.37
C SER A 491 2.49 -11.62 20.46
N GLN A 492 1.62 -10.81 19.84
CA GLN A 492 2.03 -9.71 18.96
C GLN A 492 1.58 -8.34 19.48
N PRO A 493 2.34 -7.26 19.24
CA PRO A 493 1.85 -5.92 19.49
C PRO A 493 0.65 -5.63 18.58
N LEU A 494 -0.44 -5.16 19.18
CA LEU A 494 -1.56 -4.56 18.46
C LEU A 494 -1.17 -3.18 17.89
N PHE A 495 -0.26 -2.47 18.58
CA PHE A 495 0.38 -1.23 18.14
C PHE A 495 1.55 -0.87 19.07
N TYR A 496 2.23 0.21 18.76
CA TYR A 496 3.26 0.84 19.57
C TYR A 496 2.84 2.26 19.99
N ILE A 497 3.42 2.75 21.07
CA ILE A 497 3.27 4.12 21.55
C ILE A 497 4.62 4.80 21.42
N ASP A 498 4.65 5.94 20.72
CA ASP A 498 5.86 6.75 20.65
C ASP A 498 6.25 7.25 22.05
N ARG A 499 7.54 7.18 22.39
CA ARG A 499 8.06 7.59 23.69
C ARG A 499 7.71 9.04 24.03
N GLU A 500 7.58 9.90 23.02
CA GLU A 500 7.23 11.32 23.19
C GLU A 500 5.81 11.53 23.76
N LEU A 501 4.91 10.54 23.72
CA LEU A 501 3.59 10.64 24.34
C LEU A 501 3.64 10.57 25.88
N ASN A 502 4.73 10.03 26.45
CA ASN A 502 4.97 9.97 27.89
C ASN A 502 3.79 9.38 28.71
N VAL A 503 3.20 8.28 28.22
CA VAL A 503 2.13 7.55 28.91
C VAL A 503 2.68 6.28 29.55
N SER A 504 2.22 5.98 30.76
CA SER A 504 2.66 4.81 31.54
C SER A 504 1.65 3.66 31.55
N ASP A 505 0.40 3.92 31.15
CA ASP A 505 -0.68 2.93 31.16
C ASP A 505 -1.71 3.23 30.06
N MET A 506 -2.65 2.29 29.91
CA MET A 506 -3.69 2.37 28.88
C MET A 506 -4.73 3.44 29.15
N THR A 507 -5.03 3.76 30.41
CA THR A 507 -6.00 4.81 30.76
C THR A 507 -5.45 6.18 30.35
N GLY A 508 -4.19 6.45 30.65
CA GLY A 508 -3.48 7.66 30.24
C GLY A 508 -3.39 7.79 28.72
N LEU A 509 -3.09 6.68 28.02
CA LEU A 509 -3.12 6.69 26.55
C LEU A 509 -4.50 7.04 26.00
N LEU A 510 -5.56 6.36 26.45
CA LEU A 510 -6.91 6.58 25.95
C LEU A 510 -7.39 8.01 26.20
N ALA A 511 -7.04 8.61 27.33
CA ALA A 511 -7.31 10.03 27.60
C ALA A 511 -6.60 10.95 26.60
N VAL A 512 -5.28 10.77 26.40
CA VAL A 512 -4.50 11.54 25.41
C VAL A 512 -5.07 11.40 24.01
N LEU A 513 -5.46 10.18 23.60
CA LEU A 513 -6.06 9.94 22.29
C LEU A 513 -7.45 10.59 22.17
N GLY A 514 -8.28 10.54 23.22
CA GLY A 514 -9.59 11.19 23.23
C GLY A 514 -9.52 12.69 22.92
N ASP A 515 -8.49 13.36 23.44
CA ASP A 515 -8.31 14.82 23.29
C ASP A 515 -7.57 15.22 22.01
N ALA A 516 -6.56 14.44 21.63
CA ALA A 516 -5.57 14.87 20.64
C ALA A 516 -5.54 14.05 19.35
N PHE A 517 -6.22 12.90 19.29
CA PHE A 517 -6.16 12.04 18.10
C PHE A 517 -6.78 12.70 16.87
N SER A 518 -6.09 12.59 15.74
CA SER A 518 -6.51 13.14 14.45
C SER A 518 -6.28 12.15 13.32
N ARG A 519 -7.22 12.12 12.38
CA ARG A 519 -7.15 11.36 11.13
C ARG A 519 -6.56 12.15 9.95
N ARG A 520 -6.13 13.39 10.16
CA ARG A 520 -5.42 14.16 9.12
C ARG A 520 -4.08 13.50 8.81
N ARG A 521 -3.84 13.21 7.53
CA ARG A 521 -2.64 12.50 7.06
C ARG A 521 -1.49 13.46 6.81
N PHE A 522 -1.80 14.66 6.33
CA PHE A 522 -0.82 15.70 6.06
C PHE A 522 -1.06 16.92 6.96
N SER A 523 -0.02 17.34 7.67
CA SER A 523 -0.04 18.48 8.59
C SER A 523 0.56 19.72 7.95
#